data_AF-A0A813ZMB6-F1
#
_entry.id   AF-A0A813ZMB6-F1
#
_cell.length_a   1.000
_cell.length_b   1.000
_cell.length_c   1.000
_cell.angle_alpha   90.00
_cell.angle_beta   90.00
_cell.angle_gamma   90.00
#
_symmetry.space_group_name_H-M   'P 1'
#
loop_
_entity.id
_entity.type
_entity.pdbx_description
1 polymer ?
#
loop_
_entity_poly.entity_id
_entity_poly.type
_entity_poly.pdbx_seq_one_letter_code
_entity_poly.pdbx_strand_id
1 'polypeptide(L)'
;MLFYLLIYSVVVAGTSDTQAPILDVEQEKVYREKFYALSEAKVNETELLNPNKKRKKSRSGTTAEEYQDLIKQIEIATSKKTVKTQKDYYLFSQYEILVVGDTKKIIKKR
;
A
#
# COMPACT_ATOMS: atom_id res chain seq x y z
N MET A 1 33.32 4.55 -47.77
CA MET A 1 32.58 3.40 -47.21
C MET A 1 33.18 2.83 -45.92
N LEU A 2 34.14 3.50 -45.25
CA LEU A 2 34.68 3.07 -43.94
C LEU A 2 34.31 4.03 -42.79
N PHE A 3 33.90 5.26 -43.10
CA PHE A 3 33.55 6.29 -42.11
C PHE A 3 32.17 6.07 -41.46
N TYR A 4 31.19 5.55 -42.20
CA TYR A 4 29.84 5.29 -41.70
C TYR A 4 29.78 4.14 -40.67
N LEU A 5 30.73 3.21 -40.73
CA LEU A 5 30.79 2.03 -39.86
C LEU A 5 31.31 2.38 -38.47
N LEU A 6 32.22 3.37 -38.40
CA LEU A 6 32.78 3.90 -37.15
C LEU A 6 31.75 4.72 -36.35
N ILE A 7 30.86 5.43 -37.04
CA ILE A 7 29.80 6.22 -36.39
C ILE A 7 28.74 5.27 -35.78
N TYR A 8 28.43 4.15 -36.45
CA TYR A 8 27.47 3.17 -35.94
C TYR A 8 27.98 2.44 -34.68
N SER A 9 29.27 2.15 -34.58
CA SER A 9 29.84 1.52 -33.38
C SER A 9 29.85 2.42 -32.14
N VAL A 10 29.98 3.74 -32.33
CA VAL A 10 29.94 4.70 -31.21
C VAL A 10 28.51 4.89 -30.70
N VAL A 11 27.51 4.87 -31.59
CA VAL A 11 26.10 4.99 -31.19
C VAL A 11 25.61 3.74 -30.45
N VAL A 12 26.04 2.54 -30.87
CA VAL A 12 25.62 1.27 -30.22
C VAL A 12 26.27 1.10 -28.83
N ALA A 13 27.50 1.60 -28.63
CA ALA A 13 28.17 1.56 -27.32
C ALA A 13 27.54 2.50 -26.27
N GLY A 14 26.79 3.53 -26.70
CA GLY A 14 26.09 4.46 -25.81
C GLY A 14 24.70 4.01 -25.36
N THR A 15 24.18 2.88 -25.86
CA THR A 15 22.78 2.45 -25.65
C THR A 15 22.62 1.17 -24.84
N SER A 16 23.70 0.56 -24.37
CA SER A 16 23.64 -0.67 -23.55
C SER A 16 23.98 -0.42 -22.08
N ASP A 17 23.38 0.61 -21.47
CA ASP A 17 23.14 0.58 -20.03
C ASP A 17 21.83 -0.18 -19.77
N THR A 18 21.87 -1.50 -19.98
CA THR A 18 20.81 -2.44 -19.58
C THR A 18 20.97 -2.85 -18.13
N GLN A 19 21.29 -1.90 -17.26
CA GLN A 19 21.34 -2.11 -15.83
C GLN A 19 20.25 -1.23 -15.21
N ALA A 20 19.11 -1.85 -14.94
CA ALA A 20 18.13 -1.25 -14.04
C ALA A 20 18.89 -0.88 -12.75
N PRO A 21 18.73 0.33 -12.19
CA PRO A 21 19.40 0.67 -10.95
C PRO A 21 19.00 -0.40 -9.93
N ILE A 22 19.99 -1.14 -9.43
CA ILE A 22 19.79 -2.02 -8.28
C ILE A 22 19.40 -1.07 -7.16
N LEU A 23 18.10 -0.97 -6.92
CA LEU A 23 17.54 -0.13 -5.87
C LEU A 23 18.00 -0.76 -4.56
N ASP A 24 19.04 -0.17 -3.99
CA ASP A 24 19.59 -0.56 -2.71
C ASP A 24 18.49 -0.35 -1.66
N VAL A 25 17.88 -1.45 -1.24
CA VAL A 25 16.66 -1.48 -0.41
C VAL A 25 16.87 -0.71 0.90
N GLU A 26 18.12 -0.60 1.37
CA GLU A 26 18.49 0.22 2.53
C GLU A 26 18.43 1.72 2.25
N GLN A 27 18.87 2.17 1.07
CA GLN A 27 18.78 3.57 0.68
C GLN A 27 17.32 4.00 0.53
N GLU A 28 16.47 3.17 -0.07
CA GLU A 28 15.04 3.46 -0.22
C GLU A 28 14.34 3.61 1.14
N LYS A 29 14.66 2.76 2.12
CA LYS A 29 14.16 2.89 3.50
C LYS A 29 14.58 4.22 4.12
N VAL A 30 15.85 4.59 4.00
CA VAL A 30 16.38 5.85 4.55
C VAL A 30 15.72 7.07 3.90
N TYR A 31 15.53 7.06 2.57
CA TYR A 31 14.82 8.14 1.88
C TYR A 31 13.36 8.25 2.30
N ARG A 32 12.70 7.10 2.47
CA ARG A 32 11.31 7.02 2.91
C ARG A 32 11.12 7.55 4.34
N GLU A 33 12.01 7.18 5.26
CA GLU A 33 11.99 7.67 6.64
C GLU A 33 12.24 9.19 6.69
N LYS A 34 13.23 9.69 5.95
CA LYS A 34 13.50 11.14 5.85
C LYS A 34 12.32 11.91 5.26
N PHE A 35 11.67 11.36 4.25
CA PHE A 35 10.49 11.96 3.63
C PHE A 35 9.33 12.08 4.63
N TYR A 36 9.03 11.03 5.38
CA TYR A 36 7.96 11.07 6.38
C TYR A 36 8.30 12.01 7.54
N ALA A 37 9.54 12.02 8.04
CA ALA A 37 9.99 12.94 9.07
C ALA A 37 9.84 14.42 8.64
N LEU A 38 10.22 14.76 7.42
CA LEU A 38 10.02 16.10 6.85
C LEU A 38 8.54 16.45 6.69
N SER A 39 7.71 15.47 6.32
CA SER A 39 6.27 15.69 6.18
C SER A 39 5.60 15.97 7.53
N GLU A 40 6.01 15.27 8.59
CA GLU A 40 5.51 15.46 9.95
C GLU A 40 5.97 16.81 10.52
N ALA A 41 7.23 17.18 10.32
CA ALA A 41 7.75 18.48 10.74
C ALA A 41 6.97 19.64 10.10
N LYS A 42 6.67 19.54 8.80
CA LYS A 42 5.89 20.56 8.07
C LYS A 42 4.44 20.65 8.59
N VAL A 43 3.83 19.53 8.95
CA VAL A 43 2.48 19.53 9.56
C VAL A 43 2.53 20.24 10.91
N ASN A 44 3.51 19.92 11.76
CA ASN A 44 3.68 20.53 13.07
C ASN A 44 3.90 22.06 13.00
N GLU A 45 4.73 22.54 12.08
CA GLU A 45 4.93 23.99 11.88
C GLU A 45 3.64 24.71 11.47
N THR A 46 2.85 24.11 10.57
CA THR A 46 1.57 24.70 10.14
C THR A 46 0.49 24.69 11.24
N GLU A 47 0.57 23.73 12.17
CA GLU A 47 -0.31 23.64 13.34
C GLU A 47 0.09 24.67 14.41
N LEU A 48 1.39 24.90 14.63
CA LEU A 48 1.91 25.95 15.52
C LEU A 48 1.52 27.35 15.06
N LEU A 49 1.56 27.62 13.75
CA LEU A 49 1.21 28.93 13.18
C LEU A 49 -0.30 29.23 13.20
N ASN A 50 -1.16 28.22 13.36
CA ASN A 50 -2.62 28.39 13.37
C ASN A 50 -3.29 27.45 14.40
N PRO A 51 -3.17 27.76 15.70
CA PRO A 51 -3.66 26.89 16.78
C PRO A 51 -5.18 26.68 16.78
N ASN A 52 -5.94 27.58 16.15
CA ASN A 52 -7.41 27.48 16.06
C ASN A 52 -7.90 26.64 14.87
N LYS A 53 -7.00 26.15 14.00
CA LYS A 53 -7.36 25.36 12.82
C LYS A 53 -7.69 23.92 13.25
N LYS A 54 -8.98 23.56 13.26
CA LYS A 54 -9.42 22.18 13.51
C LYS A 54 -8.81 21.24 12.45
N ARG A 55 -7.99 20.29 12.88
CA ARG A 55 -7.44 19.24 12.01
C ARG A 55 -8.59 18.41 11.46
N LYS A 56 -8.63 18.21 10.14
CA LYS A 56 -9.56 17.25 9.52
C LYS A 56 -9.20 15.89 10.10
N LYS A 57 -10.13 15.24 10.81
CA LYS A 57 -9.89 13.89 11.39
C LYS A 57 -9.38 12.99 10.26
N SER A 58 -8.11 12.59 10.34
CA SER A 58 -7.59 11.55 9.47
C SER A 58 -8.40 10.30 9.74
N ARG A 59 -8.89 9.66 8.68
CA ARG A 59 -9.54 8.35 8.81
C ARG A 59 -8.51 7.45 9.49
N SER A 60 -8.80 7.00 10.72
CA SER A 60 -7.95 6.02 11.38
C SER A 60 -7.85 4.82 10.44
N GLY A 61 -6.63 4.49 10.03
CA GLY A 61 -6.39 3.25 9.30
C GLY A 61 -6.77 2.09 10.20
N THR A 62 -7.35 1.05 9.61
CA THR A 62 -7.55 -0.23 10.31
C THR A 62 -6.17 -0.83 10.56
N THR A 63 -5.88 -1.22 11.80
CA THR A 63 -4.61 -1.89 12.10
C THR A 63 -4.58 -3.28 11.45
N ALA A 64 -3.39 -3.85 11.28
CA ALA A 64 -3.26 -5.19 10.70
C ALA A 64 -3.99 -6.25 11.55
N GLU A 65 -3.96 -6.12 12.87
CA GLU A 65 -4.66 -7.00 13.80
C GLU A 65 -6.18 -6.90 13.65
N GLU A 66 -6.72 -5.68 13.64
CA GLU A 66 -8.14 -5.43 13.42
C GLU A 66 -8.62 -6.02 12.08
N TYR A 67 -7.78 -5.94 11.04
CA TYR A 67 -8.09 -6.51 9.73
C TYR A 67 -8.17 -8.04 9.77
N GLN A 68 -7.21 -8.69 10.43
CA GLN A 68 -7.20 -10.15 10.58
C GLN A 68 -8.37 -10.65 11.43
N ASP A 69 -8.72 -9.92 12.49
CA ASP A 69 -9.89 -10.26 13.30
C ASP A 69 -11.20 -10.09 12.53
N LEU A 70 -11.27 -9.13 11.61
CA LEU A 70 -12.43 -8.95 10.73
C LEU A 70 -12.56 -10.09 9.72
N ILE A 71 -11.43 -10.60 9.19
CA ILE A 71 -11.41 -11.82 8.36
C ILE A 71 -12.00 -12.99 9.16
N LYS A 72 -11.48 -13.26 10.37
CA LYS A 72 -11.98 -14.36 11.21
C LYS A 72 -13.49 -14.24 11.49
N GLN A 73 -13.97 -13.03 11.79
CA GLN A 73 -15.39 -12.79 12.01
C GLN A 73 -16.24 -13.12 10.79
N ILE A 74 -15.78 -12.76 9.59
CA ILE A 74 -16.49 -13.10 8.34
C ILE A 74 -16.46 -14.62 8.10
N GLU A 75 -15.32 -15.30 8.32
CA GLU A 75 -15.24 -16.77 8.17
C GLU A 75 -16.18 -17.50 9.13
N ILE A 76 -16.24 -17.06 10.38
CA ILE A 76 -17.17 -17.59 11.39
C ILE A 76 -18.62 -17.34 10.94
N ALA A 77 -18.96 -16.10 10.57
CA ALA A 77 -20.31 -15.75 10.12
C ALA A 77 -20.74 -16.58 8.90
N THR A 78 -19.81 -16.87 7.99
CA THR A 78 -20.07 -17.64 6.76
C THR A 78 -20.23 -19.13 7.06
N SER A 79 -19.36 -19.71 7.89
CA SER A 79 -19.35 -21.14 8.25
C SER A 79 -20.40 -21.56 9.27
N LYS A 80 -20.97 -20.61 10.03
CA LYS A 80 -21.99 -20.89 11.06
C LYS A 80 -23.24 -21.54 10.45
N LYS A 81 -23.54 -22.77 10.86
CA LYS A 81 -24.74 -23.55 10.45
C LYS A 81 -25.96 -23.35 11.36
N THR A 82 -25.77 -22.75 12.53
CA THR A 82 -26.83 -22.46 13.51
C THR A 82 -27.47 -21.09 13.27
N VAL A 83 -28.40 -20.69 14.14
CA VAL A 83 -29.06 -19.38 14.09
C VAL A 83 -28.02 -18.25 14.02
N LYS A 84 -28.05 -17.51 12.91
CA LYS A 84 -27.17 -16.37 12.64
C LYS A 84 -27.71 -15.12 13.32
N THR A 85 -26.81 -14.32 13.87
CA THR A 85 -27.16 -13.00 14.42
C THR A 85 -27.35 -11.99 13.30
N GLN A 86 -27.99 -10.85 13.58
CA GLN A 86 -28.14 -9.77 12.60
C GLN A 86 -26.78 -9.29 12.05
N LYS A 87 -25.74 -9.26 12.90
CA LYS A 87 -24.37 -8.93 12.50
C LYS A 87 -23.81 -9.97 11.53
N ASP A 88 -24.01 -11.26 11.80
CA ASP A 88 -23.58 -12.34 10.91
C ASP A 88 -24.22 -12.18 9.53
N TYR A 89 -25.53 -11.90 9.49
CA TYR A 89 -26.28 -11.63 8.24
C TYR A 89 -25.71 -10.46 7.45
N TYR A 90 -25.44 -9.35 8.13
CA TYR A 90 -24.81 -8.20 7.49
C TYR A 90 -23.43 -8.54 6.90
N LEU A 91 -22.59 -9.26 7.66
CA LEU A 91 -21.23 -9.59 7.23
C LEU A 91 -21.19 -10.51 6.01
N PHE A 92 -21.91 -11.64 6.02
CA PHE A 92 -21.85 -12.56 4.88
C PHE A 92 -22.59 -12.04 3.64
N SER A 93 -23.58 -11.14 3.82
CA SER A 93 -24.32 -10.56 2.68
C SER A 93 -23.52 -9.46 1.99
N GLN A 94 -22.76 -8.66 2.74
CA GLN A 94 -22.01 -7.53 2.20
C GLN A 94 -20.58 -7.89 1.81
N TYR A 95 -19.97 -8.90 2.44
CA TYR A 95 -18.55 -9.19 2.29
C TYR A 95 -18.27 -10.66 1.97
N GLU A 96 -17.15 -10.87 1.29
CA GLU A 96 -16.56 -12.16 0.97
C GLU A 96 -15.06 -12.15 1.23
N ILE A 97 -14.48 -13.31 1.48
CA ILE A 97 -13.03 -13.46 1.61
C ILE A 97 -12.50 -14.12 0.34
N LEU A 98 -11.62 -13.42 -0.35
CA LEU A 98 -10.84 -13.95 -1.45
C LEU A 98 -9.51 -14.46 -0.93
N VAL A 99 -9.16 -15.68 -1.29
CA VAL A 99 -7.85 -16.28 -1.01
C VAL A 99 -6.97 -16.14 -2.25
N VAL A 100 -5.81 -15.53 -2.11
CA VAL A 100 -4.82 -15.33 -3.18
C VAL A 100 -3.47 -15.86 -2.67
N GLY A 101 -3.14 -17.09 -3.08
CA GLY A 101 -2.01 -17.82 -2.51
C GLY A 101 -2.19 -17.98 -0.99
N ASP A 102 -1.20 -17.51 -0.22
CA ASP A 102 -1.23 -17.56 1.24
C ASP A 102 -1.95 -16.36 1.89
N THR A 103 -2.43 -15.41 1.08
CA THR A 103 -3.05 -14.18 1.58
C THR A 103 -4.57 -14.23 1.51
N LYS A 104 -5.23 -13.66 2.51
CA LYS A 104 -6.70 -13.49 2.55
C LYS A 104 -7.04 -12.01 2.45
N LYS A 105 -8.03 -11.68 1.62
CA LYS A 105 -8.51 -10.30 1.42
C LYS A 105 -10.02 -10.24 1.53
N ILE A 106 -10.52 -9.24 2.24
CA ILE A 106 -11.95 -8.93 2.33
C ILE A 106 -12.37 -8.13 1.10
N ILE A 107 -13.41 -8.60 0.42
CA ILE A 107 -14.00 -7.95 -0.76
C ILE A 107 -15.46 -7.65 -0.45
N LYS A 108 -15.94 -6.48 -0.88
CA LYS A 108 -17.36 -6.14 -0.81
C LYS A 108 -18.09 -6.75 -2.00
N LYS A 109 -19.18 -7.47 -1.74
CA LYS A 109 -20.08 -8.03 -2.76
C LYS A 109 -20.79 -6.90 -3.51
N ARG A 110 -21.03 -7.11 -4.81
CA ARG A 110 -21.78 -6.17 -5.66
C ARG A 110 -23.27 -6.43 -5.58
#